data_AF-A0A349IJH7-F1
#
_entry.id   AF-A0A349IJH7-F1
#
_cell.length_a   1.000
_cell.length_b   1.000
_cell.length_c   1.000
_cell.angle_alpha   90.00
_cell.angle_beta   90.00
_cell.angle_gamma   90.00
#
_symmetry.space_group_name_H-M   'P 1'
#
loop_
_entity.id
_entity.type
_entity.pdbx_description
1 polymer ?
#
loop_
_entity_poly.entity_id
_entity_poly.type
_entity_poly.pdbx_seq_one_letter_code
_entity_poly.pdbx_strand_id
1 'polypeptide(L)'
;MRNQEKQVHELLQHPHSIRLQIILWSMGFATMVALAVSIMSYGYLQRSLKLNQEQSTRINLQLLRAEIDRSLDKTITFANWTRVDPTISTYLSQMVKAERLAESGENANSENSAGRIFKDYRKLSLSTWEHFNNEYNSMGTTEYIQRAVVATPKGKHFLQSVQNSSVNSSIDLAEMLMKTPYFDTLLQNQDYRFIGICKNPLNEFYNTEIIP
;
A
#
# COMPACT_ATOMS: atom_id res chain seq x y z
N MET A 1 19.26 2.36 -67.28
CA MET A 1 18.53 3.22 -66.31
C MET A 1 17.98 4.51 -66.92
N ARG A 2 18.69 5.19 -67.84
CA ARG A 2 18.24 6.44 -68.50
C ARG A 2 17.06 6.32 -69.50
N ASN A 3 16.61 5.10 -69.85
CA ASN A 3 15.51 4.87 -70.80
C ASN A 3 14.14 4.72 -70.14
N GLN A 4 14.06 4.44 -68.83
CA GLN A 4 12.75 4.35 -68.14
C GLN A 4 12.26 5.74 -67.69
N GLU A 5 13.14 6.64 -67.30
CA GLU A 5 12.77 8.02 -66.98
C GLU A 5 12.30 8.81 -68.22
N LYS A 6 12.83 8.50 -69.41
CA LYS A 6 12.38 9.09 -70.67
C LYS A 6 10.99 8.63 -71.10
N GLN A 7 10.63 7.36 -70.86
CA GLN A 7 9.27 6.87 -71.13
C GLN A 7 8.23 7.48 -70.19
N VAL A 8 8.59 7.75 -68.93
CA VAL A 8 7.70 8.42 -67.97
C VAL A 8 7.52 9.90 -68.32
N HIS A 9 8.58 10.56 -68.81
CA HIS A 9 8.49 11.95 -69.27
C HIS A 9 7.76 12.12 -70.63
N GLU A 10 7.86 11.16 -71.55
CA GLU A 10 7.12 11.21 -72.84
C GLU A 10 5.61 10.96 -72.66
N LEU A 11 5.19 10.18 -71.66
CA LEU A 11 3.76 10.00 -71.33
C LEU A 11 3.09 11.25 -70.77
N LEU A 12 3.86 12.23 -70.28
CA LEU A 12 3.38 13.53 -69.84
C LEU A 12 3.23 14.55 -70.99
N GLN A 13 3.72 14.25 -72.21
CA GLN A 13 3.87 15.23 -73.29
C GLN A 13 2.79 15.15 -74.39
N HIS A 14 1.93 14.12 -74.42
CA HIS A 14 0.76 14.02 -75.31
C HIS A 14 -0.58 13.99 -74.52
N PRO A 15 -1.30 15.12 -74.37
CA PRO A 15 -2.41 15.23 -73.43
C PRO A 15 -3.78 14.74 -73.93
N HIS A 16 -3.87 13.84 -74.92
CA HIS A 16 -5.18 13.43 -75.49
C HIS A 16 -5.28 11.96 -75.93
N SER A 17 -5.06 11.02 -75.02
CA SER A 17 -5.58 9.65 -75.17
C SER A 17 -6.77 9.47 -74.23
N ILE A 18 -7.96 9.20 -74.80
CA ILE A 18 -9.22 9.01 -74.07
C ILE A 18 -9.08 7.96 -72.96
N ARG A 19 -8.24 6.93 -73.18
CA ARG A 19 -7.93 5.90 -72.19
C ARG A 19 -7.21 6.47 -70.96
N LEU A 20 -6.28 7.39 -71.16
CA LEU A 20 -5.50 8.00 -70.08
C LEU A 20 -6.36 8.97 -69.26
N GLN A 21 -7.30 9.68 -69.90
CA GLN A 21 -8.30 10.47 -69.19
C GLN A 21 -9.21 9.59 -68.32
N ILE A 22 -9.74 8.49 -68.84
CA ILE A 22 -10.61 7.58 -68.06
C ILE A 22 -9.86 7.00 -66.85
N ILE A 23 -8.60 6.59 -67.03
CA ILE A 23 -7.75 6.07 -65.95
C ILE A 23 -7.47 7.16 -64.90
N LEU A 24 -7.18 8.39 -65.33
CA LEU A 24 -6.92 9.50 -64.40
C LEU A 24 -8.16 9.84 -63.55
N TRP A 25 -9.36 9.83 -64.16
CA TRP A 25 -10.63 10.06 -63.45
C TRP A 25 -10.94 8.93 -62.46
N SER A 26 -10.76 7.66 -62.83
CA SER A 26 -11.04 6.54 -61.92
C SER A 26 -10.04 6.49 -60.75
N MET A 27 -8.76 6.79 -61.02
CA MET A 27 -7.71 6.85 -59.99
C MET A 27 -7.93 8.03 -59.03
N GLY A 28 -8.36 9.19 -59.55
CA GLY A 28 -8.77 10.33 -58.72
C GLY A 28 -9.97 10.01 -57.84
N PHE A 29 -11.00 9.37 -58.39
CA PHE A 29 -12.17 8.94 -57.64
C PHE A 29 -11.83 7.92 -56.54
N ALA A 30 -11.03 6.89 -56.86
CA ALA A 30 -10.58 5.89 -55.90
C ALA A 30 -9.78 6.54 -54.75
N THR A 31 -8.91 7.49 -55.07
CA THR A 31 -8.13 8.23 -54.06
C THR A 31 -9.03 9.07 -53.16
N MET A 32 -10.06 9.70 -53.73
CA MET A 32 -11.02 10.51 -52.97
C MET A 32 -11.83 9.65 -51.98
N VAL A 33 -12.29 8.47 -52.40
CA VAL A 33 -12.96 7.51 -51.52
C VAL A 33 -12.01 7.03 -50.41
N ALA A 34 -10.76 6.71 -50.74
CA ALA A 34 -9.77 6.29 -49.75
C ALA A 34 -9.49 7.38 -48.70
N LEU A 35 -9.40 8.65 -49.11
CA LEU A 35 -9.26 9.79 -48.21
C LEU A 35 -10.48 9.96 -47.30
N ALA A 36 -11.69 9.83 -47.85
CA ALA A 36 -12.92 9.93 -47.07
C ALA A 36 -12.99 8.84 -45.98
N VAL A 37 -12.67 7.59 -46.34
CA VAL A 37 -12.61 6.46 -45.39
C VAL A 37 -11.54 6.70 -44.33
N SER A 38 -10.36 7.18 -44.72
CA SER A 38 -9.26 7.46 -43.79
C SER A 38 -9.65 8.53 -42.75
N ILE A 39 -10.28 9.63 -43.19
CA ILE A 39 -10.74 10.71 -42.30
C ILE A 39 -11.81 10.20 -41.32
N MET A 40 -12.82 9.48 -41.81
CA MET A 40 -13.86 8.90 -40.95
C MET A 40 -13.27 7.90 -39.95
N SER A 41 -12.38 7.02 -40.40
CA SER A 41 -11.71 6.04 -39.56
C SER A 41 -10.85 6.71 -38.48
N TYR A 42 -10.07 7.74 -38.85
CA TYR A 42 -9.26 8.50 -37.92
C TYR A 42 -10.12 9.15 -36.81
N GLY A 43 -11.23 9.78 -37.18
CA GLY A 43 -12.15 10.38 -36.21
C GLY A 43 -12.78 9.35 -35.27
N TYR A 44 -13.20 8.20 -35.80
CA TYR A 44 -13.78 7.11 -35.01
C TYR A 44 -12.75 6.51 -34.04
N LEU A 45 -11.54 6.22 -34.51
CA LEU A 45 -10.46 5.66 -33.71
C LEU A 45 -10.05 6.62 -32.60
N GLN A 46 -9.87 7.90 -32.92
CA GLN A 46 -9.49 8.91 -31.92
C GLN A 46 -10.52 9.01 -30.79
N ARG A 47 -11.82 8.99 -31.14
CA ARG A 47 -12.90 9.01 -30.15
C ARG A 47 -12.93 7.73 -29.33
N SER A 48 -12.80 6.57 -29.98
CA SER A 48 -12.84 5.26 -29.31
C SER A 48 -11.65 5.09 -28.37
N LEU A 49 -10.44 5.49 -28.78
CA LEU A 49 -9.24 5.44 -27.94
C LEU A 49 -9.39 6.31 -26.70
N LYS A 50 -9.92 7.53 -26.85
CA LYS A 50 -10.13 8.43 -25.71
C LYS A 50 -11.14 7.86 -24.71
N LEU A 51 -12.27 7.33 -25.19
CA LEU A 51 -13.29 6.71 -24.34
C LEU A 51 -12.75 5.44 -23.66
N ASN A 52 -12.02 4.61 -24.38
CA ASN A 52 -11.42 3.39 -23.84
C ASN A 52 -10.36 3.70 -22.77
N GLN A 53 -9.58 4.76 -22.95
CA GLN A 53 -8.63 5.22 -21.93
C GLN A 53 -9.35 5.67 -20.66
N GLU A 54 -10.37 6.53 -20.78
CA GLU A 54 -11.14 6.99 -19.62
C GLU A 54 -11.81 5.82 -18.88
N GLN A 55 -12.42 4.90 -19.63
CA GLN A 55 -13.07 3.73 -19.07
C GLN A 55 -12.06 2.80 -18.38
N SER A 56 -10.90 2.57 -18.99
CA SER A 56 -9.84 1.75 -18.39
C SER A 56 -9.31 2.38 -17.11
N THR A 57 -9.06 3.69 -17.11
CA THR A 57 -8.66 4.42 -15.89
C THR A 57 -9.73 4.32 -14.81
N ARG A 58 -11.01 4.46 -15.16
CA ARG A 58 -12.12 4.35 -14.20
C ARG A 58 -12.18 2.95 -13.58
N ILE A 59 -12.08 1.90 -14.38
CA ILE A 59 -12.08 0.50 -13.89
C ILE A 59 -10.87 0.27 -12.99
N ASN A 60 -9.68 0.72 -13.41
CA ASN A 60 -8.46 0.59 -12.60
C ASN A 60 -8.57 1.33 -11.27
N LEU A 61 -9.15 2.54 -11.26
CA LEU A 61 -9.38 3.30 -10.02
C LEU A 61 -10.44 2.64 -9.13
N GLN A 62 -11.46 2.00 -9.71
CA GLN A 62 -12.45 1.25 -8.95
C GLN A 62 -11.83 0.01 -8.30
N LEU A 63 -10.98 -0.72 -9.04
CA LEU A 63 -10.26 -1.87 -8.52
C LEU A 63 -9.27 -1.46 -7.43
N LEU A 64 -8.52 -0.38 -7.65
CA LEU A 64 -7.63 0.21 -6.65
C LEU A 64 -8.40 0.63 -5.39
N ARG A 65 -9.56 1.28 -5.54
CA ARG A 65 -10.43 1.63 -4.42
C ARG A 65 -10.87 0.38 -3.66
N ALA A 66 -11.37 -0.64 -4.35
CA ALA A 66 -11.83 -1.87 -3.70
C ALA A 66 -10.71 -2.55 -2.91
N GLU A 67 -9.48 -2.53 -3.43
CA GLU A 67 -8.30 -3.05 -2.76
C GLU A 67 -7.93 -2.23 -1.51
N ILE A 68 -7.94 -0.90 -1.62
CA ILE A 68 -7.71 0.01 -0.48
C ILE A 68 -8.80 -0.18 0.58
N ASP A 69 -10.07 -0.21 0.21
CA ASP A 69 -11.18 -0.40 1.15
C ASP A 69 -11.07 -1.75 1.87
N ARG A 70 -10.70 -2.82 1.14
CA ARG A 70 -10.48 -4.15 1.73
C ARG A 70 -9.30 -4.16 2.71
N SER A 71 -8.18 -3.53 2.36
CA SER A 71 -6.99 -3.46 3.22
C SER A 71 -7.22 -2.60 4.47
N LEU A 72 -7.96 -1.49 4.34
CA LEU A 72 -8.37 -0.66 5.47
C LEU A 72 -9.32 -1.41 6.41
N ASP A 73 -10.32 -2.12 5.87
CA ASP A 73 -11.27 -2.90 6.67
C ASP A 73 -10.57 -3.98 7.49
N LYS A 74 -9.62 -4.72 6.89
CA LYS A 74 -8.75 -5.67 7.61
C LYS A 74 -7.95 -4.99 8.73
N THR A 75 -7.33 -3.84 8.44
CA THR A 75 -6.50 -3.10 9.40
C THR A 75 -7.31 -2.59 10.58
N ILE A 76 -8.50 -2.01 10.32
CA ILE A 76 -9.43 -1.54 11.35
C ILE A 76 -9.95 -2.71 12.17
N THR A 77 -10.28 -3.84 11.53
CA THR A 77 -10.73 -5.06 12.22
C THR A 77 -9.66 -5.58 13.17
N PHE A 78 -8.40 -5.64 12.73
CA PHE A 78 -7.27 -6.02 13.58
C PHE A 78 -7.04 -5.04 14.73
N ALA A 79 -7.08 -3.72 14.47
CA ALA A 79 -6.95 -2.71 15.51
C ALA A 79 -8.07 -2.81 16.56
N ASN A 80 -9.31 -3.06 16.13
CA ASN A 80 -10.43 -3.30 17.03
C ASN A 80 -10.27 -4.60 17.83
N TRP A 81 -9.78 -5.66 17.19
CA TRP A 81 -9.49 -6.92 17.86
C TRP A 81 -8.44 -6.74 18.97
N THR A 82 -7.32 -6.05 18.70
CA THR A 82 -6.29 -5.80 19.72
C THR A 82 -6.81 -4.99 20.92
N ARG A 83 -7.82 -4.13 20.70
CA ARG A 83 -8.49 -3.36 21.75
C ARG A 83 -9.43 -4.21 22.60
N VAL A 84 -10.11 -5.19 22.01
CA VAL A 84 -11.17 -5.97 22.66
C VAL A 84 -10.64 -7.29 23.24
N ASP A 85 -9.51 -7.81 22.75
CA ASP A 85 -8.98 -9.11 23.17
C ASP A 85 -8.66 -9.15 24.69
N PRO A 86 -9.26 -10.09 25.43
CA PRO A 86 -9.09 -10.18 26.88
C PRO A 86 -7.69 -10.65 27.27
N THR A 87 -6.99 -11.39 26.41
CA THR A 87 -5.63 -11.89 26.67
C THR A 87 -4.65 -10.72 26.70
N ILE A 88 -4.71 -9.85 25.68
CA ILE A 88 -3.91 -8.62 25.60
C ILE A 88 -4.24 -7.68 26.76
N SER A 89 -5.52 -7.46 27.06
CA SER A 89 -5.94 -6.61 28.18
C SER A 89 -5.47 -7.14 29.53
N THR A 90 -5.55 -8.46 29.74
CA THR A 90 -5.06 -9.13 30.95
C THR A 90 -3.54 -8.99 31.09
N TYR A 91 -2.80 -9.20 30.00
CA TYR A 91 -1.36 -8.97 29.96
C TYR A 91 -1.00 -7.53 30.35
N LEU A 92 -1.60 -6.53 29.69
CA LEU A 92 -1.29 -5.12 29.94
C LEU A 92 -1.61 -4.72 31.39
N SER A 93 -2.75 -5.15 31.92
CA SER A 93 -3.15 -4.83 33.30
C SER A 93 -2.21 -5.45 34.33
N GLN A 94 -1.74 -6.68 34.10
CA GLN A 94 -0.76 -7.35 34.95
C GLN A 94 0.61 -6.68 34.89
N MET A 95 1.08 -6.28 33.70
CA MET A 95 2.35 -5.57 33.56
C MET A 95 2.31 -4.19 34.21
N VAL A 96 1.22 -3.44 34.07
CA VAL A 96 1.03 -2.14 34.77
C VAL A 96 1.02 -2.33 36.29
N LYS A 97 0.39 -3.40 36.79
CA LYS A 97 0.40 -3.72 38.22
C LYS A 97 1.81 -4.07 38.71
N ALA A 98 2.54 -4.88 37.96
CA ALA A 98 3.92 -5.24 38.28
C ALA A 98 4.83 -4.00 38.33
N GLU A 99 4.67 -3.08 37.37
CA GLU A 99 5.42 -1.84 37.33
C GLU A 99 5.14 -0.95 38.55
N ARG A 100 3.88 -0.79 38.94
CA ARG A 100 3.50 -0.03 40.15
C ARG A 100 4.08 -0.64 41.43
N LEU A 101 4.11 -1.96 41.53
CA LEU A 101 4.69 -2.66 42.67
C LEU A 101 6.21 -2.48 42.74
N ALA A 102 6.89 -2.51 41.60
CA ALA A 102 8.33 -2.24 41.52
C ALA A 102 8.66 -0.79 41.92
N GLU A 103 7.82 0.17 41.56
CA GLU A 103 7.98 1.59 41.92
C GLU A 103 7.62 1.90 43.39
N SER A 104 6.68 1.16 43.98
CA SER A 104 6.20 1.40 45.35
C SER A 104 7.12 0.85 46.45
N GLY A 105 8.19 0.13 46.11
CA GLY A 105 9.20 -0.34 47.07
C GLY A 105 8.68 -1.26 48.19
N GLU A 106 7.46 -1.80 48.07
CA GLU A 106 6.83 -2.57 49.14
C GLU A 106 7.38 -4.01 49.16
N ASN A 107 8.44 -4.17 49.96
CA ASN A 107 9.00 -5.38 50.54
C ASN A 107 8.92 -6.68 49.72
N ALA A 108 10.04 -6.96 49.05
CA ALA A 108 10.44 -8.27 48.52
C ALA A 108 10.70 -9.32 49.63
N ASN A 109 9.81 -9.45 50.61
CA ASN A 109 9.85 -10.51 51.62
C ASN A 109 9.30 -11.83 51.05
N SER A 110 9.78 -12.23 49.88
CA SER A 110 9.61 -13.59 49.37
C SER A 110 10.44 -13.78 48.11
N GLU A 111 11.73 -14.08 48.25
CA GLU A 111 12.57 -14.52 47.12
C GLU A 111 11.92 -15.69 46.36
N ASN A 112 11.16 -16.53 47.06
CA ASN A 112 10.37 -17.62 46.48
C ASN A 112 9.05 -17.19 45.82
N SER A 113 8.50 -16.02 46.10
CA SER A 113 7.32 -15.49 45.38
C SER A 113 7.74 -14.59 44.23
N ALA A 114 8.83 -13.83 44.34
CA ALA A 114 9.38 -13.04 43.24
C ALA A 114 9.76 -13.92 42.04
N GLY A 115 10.42 -15.06 42.29
CA GLY A 115 10.75 -16.04 41.23
C GLY A 115 9.53 -16.71 40.59
N ARG A 116 8.47 -16.96 41.37
CA ARG A 116 7.20 -17.52 40.85
C ARG A 116 6.43 -16.49 40.03
N ILE A 117 6.28 -15.28 40.54
CA ILE A 117 5.66 -14.14 39.87
C ILE A 117 6.37 -13.84 38.55
N PHE A 118 7.70 -13.82 38.53
CA PHE A 118 8.48 -13.61 37.30
C PHE A 118 8.28 -14.73 36.27
N LYS A 119 8.23 -15.99 36.73
CA LYS A 119 7.96 -17.15 35.85
C LYS A 119 6.54 -17.10 35.27
N ASP A 120 5.56 -16.70 36.09
CA ASP A 120 4.16 -16.56 35.68
C ASP A 120 4.02 -15.42 34.67
N TYR A 121 4.70 -14.28 34.88
CA TYR A 121 4.77 -13.18 33.92
C TYR A 121 5.45 -13.57 32.62
N ARG A 122 6.58 -14.30 32.66
CA ARG A 122 7.23 -14.78 31.43
C ARG A 122 6.31 -15.69 30.63
N LYS A 123 5.63 -16.62 31.30
CA LYS A 123 4.67 -17.52 30.65
C LYS A 123 3.50 -16.75 30.06
N LEU A 124 2.97 -15.77 30.79
CA LEU A 124 1.90 -14.90 30.31
C LEU A 124 2.35 -14.10 29.09
N SER A 125 3.51 -13.44 29.13
CA SER A 125 4.07 -12.69 28.01
C SER A 125 4.23 -13.57 26.77
N LEU A 126 4.76 -14.79 26.93
CA LEU A 126 4.96 -15.72 25.82
C LEU A 126 3.62 -16.17 25.22
N SER A 127 2.68 -16.64 26.05
CA SER A 127 1.37 -17.08 25.57
C SER A 127 0.55 -15.95 24.93
N THR A 128 0.65 -14.73 25.47
CA THR A 128 -0.02 -13.56 24.89
C THR A 128 0.65 -13.16 23.57
N TRP A 129 1.97 -13.23 23.49
CA TRP A 129 2.71 -12.99 22.25
C TRP A 129 2.36 -14.02 21.18
N GLU A 130 2.29 -15.31 21.52
CA GLU A 130 1.88 -16.37 20.58
C GLU A 130 0.47 -16.11 20.05
N HIS A 131 -0.48 -15.79 20.94
CA HIS A 131 -1.84 -15.42 20.56
C HIS A 131 -1.88 -14.19 19.64
N PHE A 132 -1.21 -13.11 20.03
CA PHE A 132 -1.11 -11.88 19.26
C PHE A 132 -0.47 -12.10 17.88
N ASN A 133 0.61 -12.87 17.83
CA ASN A 133 1.34 -13.15 16.61
C ASN A 133 0.56 -14.07 15.68
N ASN A 134 -0.16 -15.07 16.22
CA ASN A 134 -1.04 -15.92 15.42
C ASN A 134 -2.16 -15.11 14.78
N GLU A 135 -2.79 -14.23 15.55
CA GLU A 135 -3.88 -13.39 15.07
C GLU A 135 -3.40 -12.37 14.02
N TYR A 136 -2.27 -11.70 14.27
CA TYR A 136 -1.60 -10.83 13.30
C TYR A 136 -1.32 -11.53 11.97
N ASN A 137 -0.86 -12.78 11.99
CA ASN A 137 -0.58 -13.55 10.78
C ASN A 137 -1.85 -14.10 10.11
N SER A 138 -2.88 -14.45 10.89
CA SER A 138 -4.11 -15.08 10.39
C SER A 138 -5.09 -14.09 9.74
N MET A 139 -5.14 -12.84 10.21
CA MET A 139 -6.05 -11.81 9.69
C MET A 139 -5.65 -11.27 8.31
N GLY A 140 -4.51 -11.71 7.76
CA GLY A 140 -4.04 -11.27 6.44
C GLY A 140 -3.76 -9.77 6.38
N THR A 141 -3.45 -9.16 7.52
CA THR A 141 -3.03 -7.75 7.66
C THR A 141 -1.54 -7.57 7.40
N THR A 142 -0.78 -8.67 7.38
CA THR A 142 0.67 -8.67 7.17
C THR A 142 1.08 -8.10 5.81
N GLU A 143 0.20 -8.11 4.81
CA GLU A 143 0.44 -7.52 3.49
C GLU A 143 0.62 -5.99 3.54
N TYR A 144 0.01 -5.31 4.52
CA TYR A 144 -0.05 -3.85 4.59
C TYR A 144 0.50 -3.29 5.91
N ILE A 145 0.37 -4.04 7.01
CA ILE A 145 0.92 -3.70 8.31
C ILE A 145 2.27 -4.42 8.43
N GLN A 146 3.36 -3.67 8.41
CA GLN A 146 4.71 -4.25 8.55
C GLN A 146 5.05 -4.62 10.00
N ARG A 147 4.50 -3.86 10.95
CA ARG A 147 4.74 -4.01 12.39
C ARG A 147 3.50 -3.62 13.16
N ALA A 148 3.11 -4.45 14.12
CA ALA A 148 2.10 -4.14 15.12
C ALA A 148 2.74 -4.16 16.51
N VAL A 149 2.46 -3.14 17.33
CA VAL A 149 3.03 -2.99 18.67
C VAL A 149 1.90 -2.67 19.63
N VAL A 150 1.84 -3.43 20.73
CA VAL A 150 0.91 -3.17 21.84
C VAL A 150 1.74 -2.96 23.09
N ALA A 151 1.60 -1.79 23.72
CA ALA A 151 2.45 -1.40 24.84
C ALA A 151 1.65 -0.91 26.05
N THR A 152 2.28 -1.01 27.21
CA THR A 152 1.83 -0.34 28.44
C THR A 152 1.93 1.18 28.29
N PRO A 153 1.16 1.99 29.05
CA PRO A 153 1.14 3.45 28.89
C PRO A 153 2.51 4.15 29.05
N LYS A 154 3.45 3.53 29.76
CA LYS A 154 4.82 4.04 29.94
C LYS A 154 5.83 3.46 28.94
N GLY A 155 5.41 2.58 28.04
CA GLY A 155 6.26 1.97 27.01
C GLY A 155 7.27 0.92 27.51
N LYS A 156 7.38 0.66 28.82
CA LYS A 156 8.37 -0.28 29.38
C LYS A 156 8.12 -1.75 29.04
N HIS A 157 6.85 -2.13 28.96
CA HIS A 157 6.45 -3.48 28.54
C HIS A 157 5.62 -3.38 27.26
N PHE A 158 5.98 -4.20 26.28
CA PHE A 158 5.29 -4.26 25.00
C PHE A 158 5.34 -5.66 24.38
N LEU A 159 4.38 -5.91 23.49
CA LEU A 159 4.33 -7.03 22.58
C LEU A 159 4.50 -6.49 21.16
N GLN A 160 5.20 -7.25 20.32
CA GLN A 160 5.39 -6.88 18.92
C GLN A 160 5.26 -8.08 18.00
N SER A 161 4.72 -7.81 16.82
CA SER A 161 4.71 -8.72 15.68
C SER A 161 5.20 -7.95 14.46
N VAL A 162 6.06 -8.58 13.69
CA VAL A 162 6.68 -8.01 12.49
C VAL A 162 6.47 -8.96 11.33
N GLN A 163 6.21 -8.41 10.15
CA GLN A 163 6.06 -9.21 8.92
C GLN A 163 7.38 -9.90 8.53
N ASN A 164 8.51 -9.22 8.73
CA ASN A 164 9.82 -9.69 8.29
C ASN A 164 10.80 -9.75 9.47
N SER A 165 11.54 -10.86 9.58
CA SER A 165 12.54 -11.08 10.63
C SER A 165 13.75 -10.14 10.53
N SER A 166 13.93 -9.45 9.41
CA SER A 166 14.97 -8.42 9.23
C SER A 166 14.63 -7.08 9.91
N VAL A 167 13.44 -6.95 10.49
CA VAL A 167 12.99 -5.75 11.18
C VAL A 167 13.58 -5.75 12.59
N ASN A 168 14.63 -4.94 12.80
CA ASN A 168 15.31 -4.84 14.08
C ASN A 168 14.35 -4.39 15.20
N SER A 169 14.52 -4.97 16.38
CA SER A 169 13.75 -4.64 17.58
C SER A 169 14.70 -4.10 18.64
N SER A 170 14.51 -2.84 19.03
CA SER A 170 15.23 -2.25 20.15
C SER A 170 14.51 -2.55 21.47
N ILE A 171 15.27 -2.54 22.58
CA ILE A 171 14.73 -2.73 23.93
C ILE A 171 13.73 -1.63 24.30
N ASP A 172 13.94 -0.39 23.81
CA ASP A 172 13.10 0.78 24.13
C ASP A 172 12.13 1.14 22.99
N LEU A 173 11.73 0.16 22.17
CA LEU A 173 10.96 0.39 20.95
C LEU A 173 9.66 1.15 21.19
N ALA A 174 8.86 0.73 22.18
CA ALA A 174 7.59 1.37 22.45
C ALA A 174 7.78 2.80 22.99
N GLU A 175 8.78 3.02 23.84
CA GLU A 175 9.12 4.35 24.35
C GLU A 175 9.60 5.28 23.22
N MET A 176 10.40 4.75 22.28
CA MET A 176 10.85 5.50 21.11
C MET A 176 9.67 5.90 20.21
N LEU A 177 8.71 5.00 19.97
CA LEU A 177 7.48 5.31 19.23
C LEU A 177 6.64 6.37 19.93
N MET A 178 6.50 6.29 21.25
CA MET A 178 5.75 7.25 22.05
C MET A 178 6.37 8.65 22.04
N LYS A 179 7.69 8.76 21.87
CA LYS A 179 8.42 10.04 21.76
C LYS A 179 8.35 10.68 20.37
N THR A 180 7.76 10.01 19.38
CA THR A 180 7.67 10.57 18.03
C THR A 180 6.74 11.79 18.01
N PRO A 181 7.03 12.80 17.16
CA PRO A 181 6.26 14.05 17.14
C PRO A 181 4.81 13.86 16.72
N TYR A 182 4.49 12.75 16.07
CA TYR A 182 3.14 12.43 15.60
C TYR A 182 2.34 11.54 16.56
N PHE A 183 2.97 10.89 17.54
CA PHE A 183 2.29 9.90 18.39
C PHE A 183 1.06 10.47 19.11
N ASP A 184 1.24 11.55 19.88
CA ASP A 184 0.15 12.18 20.62
C ASP A 184 -0.93 12.73 19.70
N THR A 185 -0.51 13.27 18.54
CA THR A 185 -1.46 13.80 17.55
C THR A 185 -2.34 12.67 17.02
N LEU A 186 -1.76 11.53 16.64
CA LEU A 186 -2.52 10.40 16.10
C LEU A 186 -3.39 9.74 17.19
N LEU A 187 -2.87 9.61 18.41
CA LEU A 187 -3.60 8.99 19.52
C LEU A 187 -4.82 9.79 19.98
N GLN A 188 -4.76 11.13 19.94
CA GLN A 188 -5.85 12.00 20.37
C GLN A 188 -6.93 12.21 19.32
N ASN A 189 -6.68 11.89 18.05
CA ASN A 189 -7.69 12.03 17.01
C ASN A 189 -8.78 10.97 17.18
N GLN A 190 -10.03 11.40 17.02
CA GLN A 190 -11.19 10.50 17.11
C GLN A 190 -11.29 9.55 15.90
N ASP A 191 -10.71 9.96 14.77
CA ASP A 191 -10.75 9.23 13.50
C ASP A 191 -9.36 9.22 12.84
N TYR A 192 -9.21 8.40 11.80
CA TYR A 192 -7.99 8.30 11.00
C TYR A 192 -7.56 9.67 10.46
N ARG A 193 -6.34 10.07 10.77
CA ARG A 193 -5.72 11.29 10.26
C ARG A 193 -4.46 10.95 9.47
N PHE A 194 -4.52 11.15 8.14
CA PHE A 194 -3.34 11.04 7.30
C PHE A 194 -2.43 12.26 7.52
N ILE A 195 -1.23 12.02 8.06
CA ILE A 195 -0.21 13.05 8.31
C ILE A 195 0.92 13.03 7.27
N GLY A 196 0.79 12.20 6.23
CA GLY A 196 1.83 12.00 5.23
C GLY A 196 2.77 10.84 5.57
N ILE A 197 3.76 10.68 4.71
CA ILE A 197 4.79 9.66 4.84
C ILE A 197 5.88 10.18 5.78
N CYS A 198 6.17 9.42 6.83
CA CYS A 198 7.14 9.76 7.86
C CYS A 198 8.37 8.85 7.77
N LYS A 199 9.53 9.35 8.22
CA LYS A 199 10.70 8.48 8.39
C LYS A 199 10.44 7.47 9.49
N ASN A 200 10.84 6.22 9.26
CA ASN A 200 10.74 5.17 10.27
C ASN A 200 11.63 5.51 11.47
N PRO A 201 11.06 5.76 12.66
CA PRO A 201 11.85 6.11 13.85
C PRO A 201 12.68 4.92 14.35
N LEU A 202 12.33 3.68 13.95
CA LEU A 202 12.95 2.46 14.46
C LEU A 202 14.12 1.96 13.59
N ASN A 203 14.40 2.62 12.48
CA ASN A 203 15.44 2.19 11.55
C ASN A 203 16.24 3.39 11.03
N GLU A 204 17.25 3.80 11.80
CA GLU A 204 18.11 4.94 11.43
C GLU A 204 19.02 4.64 10.21
N PHE A 205 19.33 3.37 9.98
CA PHE A 205 20.29 2.94 8.94
C PHE A 205 19.68 2.84 7.55
N TYR A 206 18.37 2.59 7.47
CA TYR A 206 17.64 2.51 6.21
C TYR A 206 16.61 3.63 6.19
N ASN A 207 16.69 4.52 5.19
CA ASN A 207 15.72 5.59 4.94
C ASN A 207 14.39 5.00 4.45
N THR A 208 13.77 4.18 5.30
CA THR A 208 12.49 3.54 5.09
C THR A 208 11.41 4.49 5.55
N GLU A 209 10.51 4.75 4.63
CA GLU A 209 9.37 5.62 4.79
C GLU A 209 8.16 4.78 5.21
N ILE A 210 7.42 5.27 6.21
CA ILE A 210 6.26 4.60 6.79
C ILE A 210 5.06 5.53 6.80
N ILE A 211 3.87 4.94 6.77
CA ILE A 211 2.66 5.60 7.23
C ILE A 211 2.52 5.23 8.71
N PRO A 212 2.69 6.19 9.63
CA PRO A 212 2.66 5.93 11.06
C PRO A 212 1.27 5.57 11.59
#